data_AF-A0A7C4HWC3-F1
#
_entry.id   AF-A0A7C4HWC3-F1
#
_cell.length_a   1.000
_cell.length_b   1.000
_cell.length_c   1.000
_cell.angle_alpha   90.00
_cell.angle_beta   90.00
_cell.angle_gamma   90.00
#
_symmetry.space_group_name_H-M   'P 1'
#
loop_
_entity.id
_entity.type
_entity.pdbx_description
1 polymer ?
#
loop_
_entity_poly.entity_id
_entity_poly.type
_entity_poly.pdbx_seq_one_letter_code
_entity_poly.pdbx_strand_id
1 'polypeptide(L)'
;MHGEGVNETSKKLKEVDKLLKNAFKLTRRFPEFLYEGPLPSAFQEYAEAKIVEGVLANRSLPSSESLSISVVPYIMGLGRYF
;
A
#
# COMPACT_ATOMS: atom_id res chain seq x y z
N MET A 1 -12.72 3.45 23.26
CA MET A 1 -11.32 3.46 22.78
C MET A 1 -11.29 3.33 21.24
N HIS A 2 -11.78 4.33 20.49
CA HIS A 2 -12.00 4.18 19.03
C HIS A 2 -11.56 5.38 18.17
N GLY A 3 -11.01 6.45 18.76
CA GLY A 3 -10.61 7.66 18.02
C GLY A 3 -9.10 7.79 17.79
N GLU A 4 -8.28 7.49 18.80
CA GLU A 4 -6.84 7.74 18.75
C GLU A 4 -6.09 6.74 17.85
N GLY A 5 -6.38 5.44 17.98
CA GLY A 5 -5.73 4.40 17.17
C GLY A 5 -6.04 4.48 15.66
N VAL A 6 -7.22 4.96 15.29
CA VAL A 6 -7.60 5.18 13.88
C VAL A 6 -6.80 6.34 13.29
N ASN A 7 -6.60 7.42 14.05
CA ASN A 7 -5.81 8.57 13.63
C ASN A 7 -4.32 8.21 13.48
N GLU A 8 -3.76 7.46 14.43
CA GLU A 8 -2.38 6.97 14.34
C GLU A 8 -2.15 6.03 13.16
N THR A 9 -3.08 5.11 12.92
CA THR A 9 -3.01 4.17 11.77
C THR A 9 -3.02 4.94 10.45
N SER A 10 -3.91 5.93 10.32
CA SER A 10 -3.97 6.76 9.11
C SER A 10 -2.71 7.60 8.92
N LYS A 11 -2.10 8.11 10.00
CA LYS A 11 -0.81 8.82 9.95
C LYS A 11 0.32 7.92 9.47
N LYS A 12 0.43 6.70 10.02
CA LYS A 12 1.43 5.71 9.59
C LYS A 12 1.24 5.32 8.12
N LEU A 13 0.01 5.12 7.67
CA LEU A 13 -0.28 4.81 6.26
C LEU A 13 0.10 5.96 5.32
N LYS A 14 -0.08 7.21 5.73
CA LYS A 14 0.42 8.38 4.96
C LYS A 14 1.94 8.41 4.88
N GLU A 15 2.64 8.00 5.93
CA GLU A 15 4.10 7.90 5.92
C GLU A 15 4.57 6.79 4.97
N VAL A 16 3.93 5.61 5.02
CA VAL A 16 4.20 4.50 4.09
C VAL A 16 3.95 4.92 2.64
N ASP A 17 2.85 5.62 2.35
CA ASP A 17 2.57 6.17 1.00
C ASP A 17 3.72 7.07 0.50
N LYS A 18 4.23 7.95 1.36
CA LYS A 18 5.35 8.83 1.02
C LYS A 18 6.64 8.04 0.77
N LEU A 19 6.94 7.05 1.60
CA LEU A 19 8.13 6.20 1.46
C LEU A 19 8.08 5.37 0.18
N LEU A 20 6.94 4.74 -0.13
CA LEU A 20 6.76 3.94 -1.34
C LEU A 20 6.80 4.78 -2.62
N LYS A 21 6.22 5.99 -2.61
CA LYS A 21 6.35 6.93 -3.73
C LYS A 21 7.80 7.34 -3.96
N ASN A 22 8.57 7.53 -2.90
CA ASN A 22 9.99 7.83 -3.03
C ASN A 22 10.79 6.62 -3.54
N ALA A 23 10.51 5.42 -3.03
CA ALA A 23 11.11 4.19 -3.51
C ALA A 23 10.82 3.97 -5.00
N PHE A 24 9.57 4.13 -5.44
CA PHE A 24 9.18 4.04 -6.85
C PHE A 24 9.90 5.07 -7.74
N LYS A 25 10.15 6.28 -7.24
CA LYS A 25 10.94 7.28 -7.99
C LYS A 25 12.40 6.85 -8.14
N LEU A 26 12.98 6.21 -7.12
CA LEU A 26 14.36 5.73 -7.16
C LEU A 26 14.52 4.56 -8.13
N THR A 27 13.52 3.69 -8.25
CA THR A 27 13.54 2.58 -9.22
C THR A 27 13.40 3.02 -10.68
N ARG A 28 13.05 4.27 -10.99
CA ARG A 28 13.02 4.76 -12.38
C ARG A 28 14.34 4.57 -13.12
N ARG A 29 15.45 4.58 -12.38
CA ARG A 29 16.80 4.37 -12.92
C ARG A 29 17.20 2.90 -12.97
N PHE A 30 16.49 2.04 -12.23
CA PHE A 30 16.77 0.61 -12.02
C PHE A 30 15.43 -0.14 -11.83
N PRO A 31 14.66 -0.37 -12.92
CA PRO A 31 13.31 -0.93 -12.86
C PRO A 31 13.26 -2.37 -12.34
N GLU A 32 14.35 -3.12 -12.39
CA GLU A 32 14.50 -4.47 -11.84
C GLU A 32 14.11 -4.54 -10.36
N PHE A 33 14.40 -3.50 -9.58
CA PHE A 33 14.04 -3.44 -8.17
C PHE A 33 12.53 -3.35 -7.93
N LEU A 34 11.70 -3.09 -8.95
CA LEU A 34 10.24 -3.21 -8.80
C LEU A 34 9.79 -4.67 -8.67
N TYR A 35 10.61 -5.61 -9.13
CA TYR A 35 10.30 -7.04 -9.17
C TYR A 35 11.22 -7.87 -8.28
N GLU A 36 12.35 -7.31 -7.86
CA GLU A 36 13.37 -7.97 -7.06
C GLU A 36 13.64 -7.24 -5.74
N GLY A 37 14.19 -7.96 -4.76
CA GLY A 37 14.52 -7.39 -3.46
C GLY A 37 13.28 -7.07 -2.62
N PRO A 38 13.31 -6.02 -1.78
CA PRO A 38 12.27 -5.79 -0.77
C PRO A 38 11.01 -5.07 -1.29
N LEU A 39 11.07 -4.41 -2.44
CA LEU A 39 9.97 -3.56 -2.92
C LEU A 39 8.70 -4.33 -3.32
N PRO A 40 8.76 -5.50 -4.00
CA PRO A 40 7.55 -6.26 -4.33
C PRO A 40 6.69 -6.55 -3.09
N SER A 41 7.33 -7.05 -2.02
CA SER A 41 6.65 -7.33 -0.74
C SER A 41 6.12 -6.06 -0.09
N ALA A 42 6.89 -4.96 -0.11
CA ALA A 42 6.46 -3.70 0.48
C ALA A 42 5.22 -3.10 -0.23
N PHE A 43 5.15 -3.20 -1.57
CA PHE A 43 3.96 -2.78 -2.32
C PHE A 43 2.75 -3.68 -2.05
N GLN A 44 2.97 -4.99 -1.87
CA GLN A 44 1.91 -5.93 -1.49
C GLN A 44 1.34 -5.62 -0.10
N GLU A 45 2.20 -5.45 0.90
CA GLU A 45 1.79 -5.14 2.28
C GLU A 45 1.08 -3.80 2.38
N TYR A 46 1.52 -2.80 1.60
CA TYR A 46 0.82 -1.53 1.51
C TYR A 46 -0.58 -1.67 0.90
N ALA A 47 -0.71 -2.44 -0.18
CA ALA A 47 -2.01 -2.71 -0.79
C ALA A 47 -2.96 -3.36 0.22
N GLU A 48 -2.50 -4.39 0.92
CA GLU A 48 -3.24 -5.08 1.99
C GLU A 48 -3.69 -4.10 3.08
N ALA A 49 -2.77 -3.29 3.61
CA ALA A 49 -3.09 -2.35 4.69
C ALA A 49 -4.11 -1.28 4.26
N LYS A 50 -4.06 -0.82 3.00
CA LYS A 50 -5.04 0.14 2.45
C LYS A 50 -6.41 -0.48 2.21
N ILE A 51 -6.45 -1.76 1.82
CA ILE A 51 -7.69 -2.53 1.68
C ILE A 51 -8.34 -2.72 3.07
N VAL A 52 -7.56 -3.17 4.06
CA VAL A 52 -8.01 -3.33 5.45
C VAL A 52 -8.54 -2.01 6.02
N GLU A 53 -7.84 -0.89 5.82
CA GLU A 53 -8.32 0.44 6.23
C GLU A 53 -9.68 0.76 5.61
N GLY A 54 -9.85 0.47 4.30
CA GLY A 54 -11.11 0.67 3.59
C GLY A 54 -12.26 -0.14 4.19
N VAL A 55 -12.04 -1.44 4.45
CA VAL A 55 -13.06 -2.32 5.04
C VAL A 55 -13.42 -1.89 6.46
N LEU A 56 -12.42 -1.65 7.31
CA LEU A 56 -12.64 -1.23 8.71
C LEU A 56 -13.38 0.12 8.79
N ALA A 57 -13.15 1.02 7.82
CA ALA A 57 -13.83 2.30 7.74
C ALA A 57 -15.20 2.22 7.04
N ASN A 58 -15.64 1.04 6.59
CA ASN A 58 -16.82 0.82 5.77
C ASN A 58 -16.88 1.76 4.53
N ARG A 59 -15.72 1.94 3.88
CA ARG A 59 -15.53 2.75 2.68
C ARG A 59 -15.34 1.84 1.46
N SER A 60 -15.50 2.42 0.27
CA SER A 60 -15.11 1.76 -0.97
C SER A 60 -13.64 1.35 -0.92
N LEU A 61 -13.33 0.17 -1.44
CA LEU A 61 -11.96 -0.30 -1.58
C LEU A 61 -11.19 0.64 -2.53
N PRO A 62 -9.92 0.96 -2.22
CA PRO A 62 -9.09 1.73 -3.13
C PRO A 62 -8.80 0.90 -4.39
N SER A 63 -8.68 1.54 -5.55
CA SER A 63 -8.18 0.89 -6.77
C SER A 63 -6.65 0.90 -6.82
N SER A 64 -6.03 0.04 -7.64
CA SER A 64 -4.58 0.06 -7.89
C SER A 64 -4.07 1.44 -8.31
N GLU A 65 -4.83 2.12 -9.18
CA GLU A 65 -4.50 3.45 -9.70
C GLU A 65 -4.54 4.49 -8.57
N SER A 66 -5.57 4.42 -7.72
CA SER A 66 -5.70 5.34 -6.57
C SER A 66 -4.54 5.20 -5.58
N LEU A 67 -3.95 4.01 -5.49
CA LEU A 67 -2.77 3.72 -4.67
C LEU A 67 -1.46 3.99 -5.39
N SER A 68 -1.48 4.32 -6.69
CA SER A 68 -0.28 4.50 -7.52
C SER A 68 0.64 3.28 -7.53
N ILE A 69 0.08 2.07 -7.50
CA ILE A 69 0.82 0.80 -7.57
C ILE A 69 0.36 0.01 -8.80
N SER A 70 1.17 -0.95 -9.25
CA SER A 70 0.77 -1.84 -10.34
C SER A 70 -0.30 -2.84 -9.90
N VAL A 71 -1.02 -3.40 -10.87
CA VAL A 71 -2.14 -4.33 -10.62
C VAL A 71 -1.70 -5.61 -9.90
N VAL A 72 -0.48 -6.09 -10.15
CA VAL A 72 0.06 -7.32 -9.55
C VAL A 72 0.14 -7.25 -8.00
N PRO A 73 0.89 -6.32 -7.38
CA PRO A 73 0.94 -6.20 -5.93
C PRO A 73 -0.42 -5.84 -5.32
N TYR A 74 -1.29 -5.14 -6.05
CA TYR A 74 -2.66 -4.87 -5.61
C TYR A 74 -3.50 -6.15 -5.46
N ILE A 75 -3.55 -7.00 -6.49
CA ILE A 75 -4.27 -8.29 -6.44
C ILE A 75 -3.65 -9.20 -5.38
N MET A 76 -2.33 -9.22 -5.28
CA MET A 76 -1.63 -10.02 -4.26
C MET A 76 -1.93 -9.55 -2.83
N GLY A 77 -2.13 -8.26 -2.60
CA GLY A 77 -2.57 -7.71 -1.31
C GLY A 77 -4.04 -8.03 -1.02
N LEU A 78 -4.90 -7.93 -2.05
CA LEU A 78 -6.31 -8.30 -1.95
C LEU A 78 -6.49 -9.78 -1.56
N GLY A 79 -5.72 -10.68 -2.18
CA GLY A 79 -5.75 -12.11 -1.89
C GLY A 79 -5.12 -12.52 -0.55
N ARG A 80 -4.49 -11.60 0.19
CA ARG A 80 -4.10 -11.85 1.60
C ARG A 80 -5.21 -11.48 2.58
N TYR A 81 -6.10 -10.58 2.18
CA TYR A 81 -7.23 -10.16 3.02
C TYR A 81 -8.40 -11.15 2.96
N PHE A 82 -8.67 -11.72 1.78
CA PHE A 82 -9.71 -12.72 1.54
C PHE A 82 -9.14 -14.13 1.61
#